data_AF-A0AAU8JPR4-F1
#
_entry.id   AF-A0AAU8JPR4-F1
#
_cell.length_a   1.000
_cell.length_b   1.000
_cell.length_c   1.000
_cell.angle_alpha   90.00
_cell.angle_beta   90.00
_cell.angle_gamma   90.00
#
_symmetry.space_group_name_H-M   'P 1'
#
loop_
_entity.id
_entity.type
_entity.pdbx_description
1 polymer ?
#
loop_
_entity_poly.entity_id
_entity_poly.type
_entity_poly.pdbx_seq_one_letter_code
_entity_poly.pdbx_strand_id
1 'polypeptide(L)'
;MGNQYEEECRRSLAEEQAKSLAETNNWEHVDRPQVHQDWDVLYREIAACLDGSLPGDPQIQELVGRHFGIACRFYAPTRRAYVGMALFYAEDDAMREFHNSYHPRMVEFLGEAMRIFAERGVGFTS
;
A
#
# COMPACT_ATOMS: atom_id res chain seq x y z
N MET A 1 14.04 -2.67 -17.91
CA MET A 1 13.91 -1.43 -17.12
C MET A 1 13.20 -1.63 -15.77
N GLY A 2 12.46 -2.73 -15.54
CA GLY A 2 11.77 -2.98 -14.25
C GLY A 2 12.70 -3.12 -13.04
N ASN A 3 13.86 -3.78 -13.19
CA ASN A 3 14.70 -4.09 -12.03
C ASN A 3 15.25 -2.85 -11.29
N GLN A 4 15.75 -1.84 -12.02
CA GLN A 4 16.33 -0.65 -11.39
C GLN A 4 15.28 0.24 -10.71
N TYR A 5 14.11 0.42 -11.31
CA TYR A 5 13.04 1.23 -10.71
C TYR A 5 12.46 0.55 -9.47
N GLU A 6 12.28 -0.77 -9.51
CA GLU A 6 11.83 -1.53 -8.35
C GLU A 6 12.86 -1.50 -7.20
N GLU A 7 14.16 -1.62 -7.51
CA GLU A 7 15.24 -1.43 -6.54
C GLU A 7 15.19 -0.04 -5.89
N GLU A 8 14.98 1.02 -6.68
CA GLU A 8 14.77 2.38 -6.16
C GLU A 8 13.56 2.45 -5.23
N CYS A 9 12.43 1.83 -5.60
CA CYS A 9 11.21 1.83 -4.79
C CYS A 9 11.41 1.08 -3.46
N ARG A 10 12.07 -0.08 -3.48
CA ARG A 10 12.43 -0.84 -2.26
C ARG A 10 13.32 -0.01 -1.34
N ARG A 11 14.35 0.64 -1.91
CA ARG A 11 15.25 1.51 -1.15
C ARG A 11 14.49 2.70 -0.54
N SER A 12 13.64 3.38 -1.31
CA SER A 12 12.82 4.49 -0.81
C SER A 12 11.91 4.05 0.32
N LEU A 13 11.25 2.89 0.22
CA LEU A 13 10.45 2.35 1.32
C LEU A 13 11.29 2.16 2.59
N ALA A 14 12.43 1.47 2.48
CA ALA A 14 13.29 1.15 3.61
C ALA A 14 13.84 2.42 4.30
N GLU A 15 14.33 3.38 3.52
CA GLU A 15 14.88 4.63 4.03
C GLU A 15 13.80 5.50 4.70
N GLU A 16 12.62 5.63 4.07
CA GLU A 16 11.54 6.45 4.60
C GLU A 16 10.91 5.85 5.87
N GLN A 17 10.70 4.53 5.91
CA GLN A 17 10.22 3.87 7.12
C GLN A 17 11.22 3.98 8.27
N ALA A 18 12.51 3.74 8.02
CA ALA A 18 13.54 3.84 9.06
C ALA A 18 13.62 5.26 9.64
N LYS A 19 13.59 6.28 8.76
CA LYS A 19 13.55 7.69 9.17
C LYS A 19 12.29 7.99 9.99
N SER A 20 11.12 7.59 9.49
CA SER A 20 9.85 7.85 10.16
C SER A 20 9.76 7.19 11.53
N LEU A 21 10.20 5.94 11.67
CA LEU A 21 10.24 5.24 12.95
C LEU A 21 11.10 5.99 13.97
N ALA A 22 12.26 6.52 13.55
CA ALA A 22 13.13 7.31 14.42
C ALA A 22 12.49 8.65 14.82
N GLU A 23 11.85 9.36 13.90
CA GLU A 23 11.27 10.69 14.12
C GLU A 23 9.97 10.67 14.93
N THR A 24 9.24 9.55 14.93
CA THR A 24 7.88 9.44 15.50
C THR A 24 7.78 8.54 16.72
N ASN A 25 8.92 8.19 17.33
CA ASN A 25 9.03 7.22 18.42
C ASN A 25 8.32 5.90 18.08
N ASN A 26 8.74 5.25 16.98
CA ASN A 26 8.14 4.02 16.46
C ASN A 26 6.62 4.13 16.22
N TRP A 27 6.17 5.25 15.63
CA TRP A 27 4.76 5.54 15.35
C TRP A 27 3.86 5.50 16.60
N GLU A 28 4.34 5.99 17.75
CA GLU A 28 3.55 6.00 19.00
C GLU A 28 2.24 6.77 18.87
N HIS A 29 2.21 7.79 18.01
CA HIS A 29 1.03 8.59 17.72
C HIS A 29 -0.05 7.84 16.92
N VAL A 30 0.25 6.67 16.36
CA VAL A 30 -0.68 5.91 15.52
C VAL A 30 -1.58 5.04 16.39
N ASP A 31 -2.89 5.24 16.24
CA ASP A 31 -3.90 4.33 16.79
C ASP A 31 -3.90 3.02 16.01
N ARG A 32 -3.07 2.07 16.48
CA ARG A 32 -2.89 0.76 15.84
C ARG A 32 -4.20 -0.04 15.78
N PRO A 33 -5.01 -0.15 16.86
CA PRO A 33 -6.33 -0.78 16.79
C PRO A 33 -7.21 -0.21 15.67
N GLN A 34 -7.33 1.12 15.57
CA GLN A 34 -8.14 1.75 14.54
C GLN A 34 -7.59 1.47 13.14
N VAL A 35 -6.26 1.55 12.96
CA VAL A 35 -5.63 1.24 11.67
C VAL A 35 -5.87 -0.21 11.26
N HIS A 36 -5.76 -1.17 12.18
CA HIS A 36 -6.05 -2.57 11.88
C HIS A 36 -7.51 -2.78 11.45
N GLN A 37 -8.45 -2.11 12.11
CA GLN A 37 -9.86 -2.17 11.74
C GLN A 37 -10.10 -1.56 10.34
N ASP A 38 -9.51 -0.39 10.06
CA ASP A 38 -9.66 0.28 8.78
C ASP A 38 -9.07 -0.55 7.63
N TRP A 39 -7.97 -1.26 7.89
CA TRP A 39 -7.39 -2.20 6.94
C TRP A 39 -8.28 -3.41 6.68
N ASP A 40 -8.80 -4.05 7.73
CA ASP A 40 -9.70 -5.21 7.57
C ASP A 40 -10.95 -4.82 6.76
N VAL A 41 -11.57 -3.68 7.07
CA VAL A 41 -12.74 -3.16 6.34
C VAL A 41 -12.37 -2.91 4.87
N LEU A 42 -11.27 -2.21 4.61
CA LEU A 42 -10.85 -1.89 3.25
C LEU A 42 -10.56 -3.14 2.42
N TYR A 43 -9.82 -4.11 2.96
CA TYR A 43 -9.46 -5.32 2.22
C TYR A 43 -10.69 -6.20 1.95
N ARG A 44 -11.67 -6.23 2.86
CA ARG A 44 -12.97 -6.89 2.59
C ARG A 44 -13.75 -6.22 1.47
N GLU A 45 -13.77 -4.88 1.43
CA GLU A 45 -14.44 -4.14 0.35
C GLU A 45 -13.77 -4.41 -1.01
N ILE A 46 -12.44 -4.39 -1.07
CA ILE A 46 -11.69 -4.73 -2.29
C ILE A 46 -11.98 -6.18 -2.70
N ALA A 47 -11.93 -7.13 -1.76
CA ALA A 47 -12.19 -8.53 -2.04
C ALA A 47 -13.59 -8.77 -2.64
N ALA A 48 -14.60 -8.04 -2.17
CA ALA A 48 -15.98 -8.17 -2.63
C ALA A 48 -16.19 -7.79 -4.10
N CYS A 49 -15.34 -6.94 -4.68
CA CYS A 49 -15.46 -6.49 -6.07
C CYS A 49 -14.30 -6.95 -6.98
N LEU A 50 -13.29 -7.63 -6.43
CA LEU A 50 -12.05 -7.98 -7.12
C LEU A 50 -12.29 -8.79 -8.41
N ASP A 51 -13.13 -9.83 -8.36
CA ASP A 51 -13.36 -10.72 -9.51
C ASP A 51 -14.05 -10.04 -10.70
N GLY A 52 -14.74 -8.92 -10.47
CA GLY A 52 -15.47 -8.17 -11.49
C GLY A 52 -14.83 -6.84 -11.88
N SER A 53 -13.66 -6.52 -11.32
CA SER A 53 -13.02 -5.20 -11.49
C SER A 53 -11.62 -5.33 -12.08
N LEU A 54 -11.14 -4.25 -12.69
CA LEU A 54 -9.75 -4.06 -13.06
C LEU A 54 -9.05 -3.17 -12.03
N PRO A 55 -7.74 -3.37 -11.78
CA PRO A 55 -6.98 -2.55 -10.83
C PRO A 55 -7.07 -1.04 -11.07
N GLY A 56 -7.23 -0.64 -12.34
CA GLY A 56 -7.35 0.77 -12.75
C GLY A 56 -8.76 1.36 -12.71
N ASP A 57 -9.78 0.57 -12.39
CA ASP A 57 -11.16 1.04 -12.38
C ASP A 57 -11.36 2.18 -11.38
N PRO A 58 -12.20 3.18 -11.68
CA PRO A 58 -12.40 4.33 -10.79
C PRO A 58 -12.74 3.95 -9.34
N GLN A 59 -13.62 2.97 -9.15
CA GLN A 59 -14.01 2.49 -7.82
C GLN A 59 -12.83 1.86 -7.05
N ILE A 60 -11.96 1.12 -7.74
CA ILE A 60 -10.79 0.50 -7.13
C ILE A 60 -9.78 1.57 -6.76
N GLN A 61 -9.61 2.58 -7.61
CA GLN A 61 -8.68 3.66 -7.39
C GLN A 61 -9.11 4.58 -6.24
N GLU A 62 -10.41 4.69 -5.96
CA GLU A 62 -10.92 5.32 -4.73
C GLU A 62 -10.57 4.51 -3.48
N LEU A 63 -10.72 3.17 -3.53
CA LEU A 63 -10.30 2.28 -2.44
C LEU A 63 -8.78 2.33 -2.21
N VAL A 64 -7.97 2.40 -3.27
CA VAL A 64 -6.51 2.58 -3.16
C VAL A 64 -6.16 3.98 -2.64
N GLY A 65 -6.96 5.01 -2.93
CA GLY A 65 -6.83 6.32 -2.31
C GLY A 65 -7.05 6.27 -0.79
N ARG A 66 -8.06 5.51 -0.33
CA ARG A 66 -8.24 5.21 1.10
C ARG A 66 -7.06 4.42 1.66
N HIS A 67 -6.53 3.46 0.91
CA HIS A 67 -5.33 2.73 1.32
C HIS A 67 -4.16 3.69 1.57
N PHE A 68 -3.86 4.56 0.60
CA PHE A 68 -2.85 5.59 0.76
C PHE A 68 -3.13 6.49 1.98
N GLY A 69 -4.38 6.88 2.20
CA GLY A 69 -4.78 7.67 3.37
C GLY A 69 -4.51 6.98 4.72
N ILE A 70 -4.73 5.67 4.84
CA ILE A 70 -4.41 4.92 6.06
C ILE A 70 -2.90 4.76 6.21
N ALA A 71 -2.16 4.49 5.13
CA ALA A 71 -0.69 4.44 5.14
C ALA A 71 -0.08 5.78 5.60
N CYS A 72 -0.65 6.90 5.14
CA CYS A 72 -0.25 8.27 5.52
C CYS A 72 -0.36 8.57 7.03
N ARG A 73 -1.11 7.77 7.79
CA ARG A 73 -1.21 7.94 9.25
C ARG A 73 0.09 7.57 9.96
N PHE A 74 0.90 6.69 9.39
CA PHE A 74 2.23 6.36 9.91
C PHE A 74 3.27 7.39 9.52
N TYR A 75 3.27 7.75 8.23
CA TYR A 75 4.01 8.85 7.62
C TYR A 75 3.50 9.03 6.19
N ALA A 76 3.68 10.20 5.59
CA ALA A 76 3.34 10.43 4.19
C ALA A 76 4.44 9.83 3.28
N PRO A 77 4.21 8.68 2.60
CA PRO A 77 5.23 8.05 1.79
C PRO A 77 5.34 8.75 0.44
N THR A 78 6.54 8.79 -0.13
CA THR A 78 6.71 9.22 -1.52
C THR A 78 6.08 8.22 -2.49
N ARG A 79 5.93 8.63 -3.75
CA ARG A 79 5.44 7.73 -4.82
C ARG A 79 6.26 6.45 -4.90
N ARG A 80 7.59 6.55 -4.82
CA ARG A 80 8.49 5.40 -4.87
C ARG A 80 8.34 4.51 -3.64
N ALA A 81 8.29 5.08 -2.44
CA ALA A 81 8.07 4.29 -1.22
C ALA A 81 6.71 3.58 -1.23
N TYR A 82 5.65 4.23 -1.72
CA TYR A 82 4.34 3.59 -1.82
C TYR A 82 4.32 2.42 -2.82
N VAL A 83 5.01 2.55 -3.96
CA VAL A 83 5.24 1.39 -4.86
C VAL A 83 6.12 0.34 -4.20
N GLY A 84 7.13 0.75 -3.43
CA GLY A 84 7.95 -0.16 -2.64
C GLY A 84 7.14 -0.97 -1.64
N MET A 85 6.10 -0.38 -1.03
CA MET A 85 5.17 -1.08 -0.14
C MET A 85 4.40 -2.18 -0.88
N ALA A 86 3.94 -1.91 -2.10
CA ALA A 86 3.30 -2.92 -2.94
C ALA A 86 4.25 -4.08 -3.28
N LEU A 87 5.52 -3.79 -3.57
CA LEU A 87 6.55 -4.82 -3.79
C LEU A 87 6.78 -5.64 -2.52
N PHE A 88 6.89 -4.98 -1.36
CA PHE A 88 7.05 -5.66 -0.08
C PHE A 88 5.89 -6.62 0.22
N TYR A 89 4.64 -6.23 -0.05
CA TYR A 89 3.49 -7.13 0.10
C TYR A 89 3.59 -8.39 -0.77
N ALA A 90 4.20 -8.27 -1.95
CA ALA A 90 4.38 -9.37 -2.88
C ALA A 90 5.62 -10.22 -2.59
N GLU A 91 6.66 -9.67 -1.94
CA GLU A 91 7.95 -10.33 -1.73
C GLU A 91 8.07 -11.01 -0.36
N ASP A 92 7.46 -10.43 0.68
CA ASP A 92 7.44 -11.02 2.03
C ASP A 92 6.31 -12.06 2.16
N ASP A 93 6.66 -13.28 2.57
CA ASP A 93 5.72 -14.40 2.62
C ASP A 93 4.57 -14.15 3.61
N ALA A 94 4.86 -13.59 4.79
CA ALA A 94 3.84 -13.32 5.80
C ALA A 94 2.87 -12.23 5.32
N MET A 95 3.38 -11.17 4.68
CA MET A 95 2.55 -10.13 4.08
C MET A 95 1.72 -10.68 2.92
N ARG A 96 2.29 -11.55 2.10
CA ARG A 96 1.59 -12.16 0.98
C ARG A 96 0.43 -13.04 1.47
N GLU A 97 0.69 -13.89 2.45
CA GLU A 97 -0.32 -14.74 3.08
C GLU A 97 -1.41 -13.92 3.76
N PHE A 98 -1.05 -12.87 4.51
CA PHE A 98 -2.02 -12.00 5.17
C PHE A 98 -3.00 -11.37 4.18
N HIS A 99 -2.51 -10.73 3.12
CA HIS A 99 -3.39 -10.09 2.13
C HIS A 99 -4.20 -11.13 1.35
N ASN A 100 -3.57 -12.26 0.96
CA ASN A 100 -4.28 -13.29 0.21
C ASN A 100 -5.32 -14.06 1.05
N SER A 101 -5.29 -13.94 2.38
CA SER A 101 -6.36 -14.48 3.23
C SER A 101 -7.72 -13.83 3.00
N TYR A 102 -7.76 -12.60 2.49
CA TYR A 102 -9.00 -11.90 2.10
C TYR A 102 -9.50 -12.35 0.72
N HIS A 103 -8.57 -12.59 -0.20
CA HIS A 103 -8.85 -13.11 -1.54
C HIS A 103 -7.57 -13.70 -2.15
N PRO A 104 -7.59 -14.88 -2.82
CA PRO A 104 -6.37 -15.52 -3.33
C PRO A 104 -5.52 -14.67 -4.29
N ARG A 105 -6.14 -13.69 -4.95
CA ARG A 105 -5.49 -12.75 -5.89
C ARG A 105 -5.25 -11.35 -5.31
N MET A 106 -5.47 -11.14 -4.01
CA MET A 106 -5.43 -9.82 -3.38
C MET A 106 -4.11 -9.11 -3.61
N VAL A 107 -2.98 -9.77 -3.35
CA VAL A 107 -1.64 -9.16 -3.43
C VAL A 107 -1.33 -8.68 -4.85
N GLU A 108 -1.57 -9.55 -5.84
CA GLU A 108 -1.33 -9.23 -7.26
C GLU A 108 -2.21 -8.04 -7.70
N PHE A 109 -3.49 -8.09 -7.37
CA PHE A 109 -4.46 -7.07 -7.74
C PHE A 109 -4.16 -5.72 -7.07
N LEU A 110 -3.94 -5.73 -5.75
CA LEU A 110 -3.65 -4.53 -4.97
C LEU A 110 -2.32 -3.91 -5.39
N GLY A 111 -1.29 -4.72 -5.64
CA GLY A 111 0.01 -4.23 -6.08
C GLY A 111 -0.09 -3.48 -7.42
N GLU A 112 -0.85 -4.01 -8.37
CA GLU A 112 -1.10 -3.30 -9.63
C GLU A 112 -1.92 -2.02 -9.43
N ALA A 113 -2.96 -2.08 -8.59
CA ALA A 113 -3.81 -0.93 -8.32
C ALA A 113 -3.03 0.21 -7.63
N MET A 114 -2.13 -0.12 -6.70
CA MET A 114 -1.22 0.81 -6.04
C MET A 114 -0.22 1.44 -7.02
N ARG A 115 0.33 0.67 -7.96
CA ARG A 115 1.21 1.21 -9.02
C ARG A 115 0.48 2.21 -9.90
N ILE A 116 -0.73 1.87 -10.37
CA ILE A 116 -1.55 2.78 -11.17
C ILE A 116 -1.88 4.07 -10.40
N PHE A 117 -2.26 3.96 -9.13
CA PHE A 117 -2.55 5.12 -8.28
C PHE A 117 -1.32 6.02 -8.12
N ALA A 118 -0.17 5.40 -7.84
CA ALA A 118 1.11 6.08 -7.75
C ALA A 118 1.44 6.81 -9.06
N GLU A 119 1.29 6.16 -10.22
CA GLU A 119 1.54 6.74 -11.54
C GLU A 119 0.65 7.96 -11.85
N ARG A 120 -0.63 7.91 -11.46
CA ARG A 120 -1.56 9.06 -11.60
C ARG A 120 -1.14 10.26 -10.76
N GLY A 121 -0.39 10.05 -9.68
CA GLY A 121 0.13 11.12 -8.83
C GLY A 121 -0.88 11.79 -7.92
N VAL A 122 -2.07 11.22 -7.77
CA VAL A 122 -3.10 11.76 -6.89
C VAL A 122 -2.66 11.59 -5.43
N GLY A 123 -2.67 12.67 -4.65
CA GLY A 123 -2.40 12.63 -3.21
C GLY A 123 -0.92 12.64 -2.79
N PHE A 124 0.02 12.50 -3.73
CA PHE A 124 1.45 12.67 -3.43
C PHE A 124 1.80 14.17 -3.47
N THR A 125 2.43 14.70 -2.43
CA THR A 125 2.96 16.06 -2.44
C THR A 125 4.14 16.16 -3.41
N SER A 126 4.10 17.18 -4.28
CA SER A 126 5.12 17.52 -5.28
C SER A 126 6.48 17.83 -4.70
#